data_AF-A0A3D2TIK4-F1
#
_entry.id   AF-A0A3D2TIK4-F1
#
_cell.length_a   1.000
_cell.length_b   1.000
_cell.length_c   1.000
_cell.angle_alpha   90.00
_cell.angle_beta   90.00
_cell.angle_gamma   90.00
#
_symmetry.space_group_name_H-M   'P 1'
#
loop_
_entity.id
_entity.type
_entity.pdbx_description
1 polymer ?
#
loop_
_entity_poly.entity_id
_entity_poly.type
_entity_poly.pdbx_seq_one_letter_code
_entity_poly.pdbx_strand_id
1 'polypeptide(L)' 'YRQAEARLPTRYGEGQIIAYGVHYELQEPIAFVIGDLTKSTAPLVRLHSSCFTGDLLESLRCDCGDQLHMALDMIR' A
#
# COMPACT_ATOMS: atom_id res chain seq x y z
N TYR A 1 -8.79 -10.23 8.86
CA TYR A 1 -7.75 -11.04 9.54
C TYR A 1 -6.53 -11.15 8.63
N ARG A 2 -5.30 -11.24 9.19
CA ARG A 2 -4.09 -11.42 8.37
C ARG A 2 -4.11 -12.81 7.72
N GLN A 3 -3.96 -12.87 6.41
CA GLN A 3 -3.95 -14.14 5.65
C GLN A 3 -2.53 -14.55 5.27
N ALA A 4 -1.73 -13.63 4.75
CA ALA A 4 -0.37 -13.87 4.32
C ALA A 4 0.47 -12.61 4.42
N GLU A 5 1.79 -12.78 4.49
CA GLU A 5 2.75 -11.68 4.44
C GLU A 5 4.05 -12.10 3.74
N ALA A 6 4.70 -11.15 3.08
CA ALA A 6 5.97 -11.37 2.39
C ALA A 6 6.84 -10.11 2.43
N ARG A 7 8.14 -10.28 2.24
CA ARG A 7 9.04 -9.14 1.95
C ARG A 7 8.85 -8.73 0.51
N LEU A 8 8.70 -7.42 0.28
CA LEU A 8 8.55 -6.85 -1.05
C LEU A 8 9.55 -5.70 -1.21
N PRO A 9 10.69 -5.94 -1.87
CA PRO A 9 11.62 -4.87 -2.22
C PRO A 9 11.00 -4.01 -3.33
N THR A 10 11.04 -2.70 -3.16
CA THR A 10 10.52 -1.73 -4.16
C THR A 10 11.52 -0.60 -4.38
N ARG A 11 11.28 0.24 -5.39
CA ARG A 11 12.05 1.48 -5.57
C ARG A 11 11.93 2.46 -4.41
N TYR A 12 10.91 2.31 -3.57
CA TYR A 12 10.64 3.14 -2.39
C TYR A 12 11.33 2.61 -1.13
N GLY A 13 11.99 1.45 -1.22
CA GLY A 13 12.67 0.80 -0.11
C GLY A 13 12.19 -0.63 0.13
N GLU A 14 12.80 -1.26 1.13
CA GLU A 14 12.41 -2.56 1.64
C GLU A 14 11.15 -2.44 2.48
N GLY A 15 10.13 -3.22 2.17
CA GLY A 15 8.89 -3.25 2.94
C GLY A 15 8.31 -4.65 3.11
N GLN A 16 7.30 -4.74 3.96
CA GLN A 16 6.49 -5.93 4.14
C GLN A 16 5.11 -5.69 3.50
N ILE A 17 4.71 -6.59 2.61
CA ILE A 17 3.35 -6.62 2.08
C ILE A 17 2.53 -7.63 2.88
N ILE A 18 1.34 -7.24 3.30
CA ILE A 18 0.46 -8.03 4.17
C ILE A 18 -0.94 -8.06 3.53
N ALA A 19 -1.42 -9.26 3.23
CA ALA A 19 -2.78 -9.48 2.74
C ALA A 19 -3.74 -9.73 3.91
N TYR A 20 -4.90 -9.09 3.85
CA TYR A 20 -5.97 -9.23 4.83
C TYR A 20 -7.22 -9.79 4.19
N GLY A 21 -7.82 -10.81 4.81
CA GLY A 21 -9.17 -11.24 4.48
C GLY A 21 -10.21 -10.44 5.26
N VAL A 22 -11.32 -10.10 4.62
CA VAL A 22 -12.49 -9.46 5.26
C VAL A 22 -13.56 -10.52 5.52
N HIS A 23 -14.14 -10.52 6.72
CA HIS A 23 -15.20 -11.48 7.02
C HIS A 23 -16.43 -11.18 6.16
N TYR A 24 -17.00 -12.23 5.56
CA TYR A 24 -18.20 -12.16 4.74
C TYR A 24 -18.06 -11.36 3.43
N GLU A 25 -16.83 -11.01 3.02
CA GLU A 25 -16.52 -10.35 1.76
C GLU A 25 -15.41 -11.08 1.00
N LEU A 26 -15.35 -10.88 -0.32
CA LEU A 26 -14.33 -11.47 -1.19
C LEU A 26 -13.10 -10.57 -1.38
N GLN A 27 -13.13 -9.34 -0.84
CA GLN A 27 -12.00 -8.43 -0.99
C GLN A 27 -10.81 -8.87 -0.13
N GLU A 28 -9.63 -8.71 -0.70
CA GLU A 28 -8.34 -8.96 -0.05
C GLU A 28 -7.52 -7.67 -0.01
N PRO A 29 -7.87 -6.70 0.87
CA PRO A 29 -7.09 -5.49 1.03
C PRO A 29 -5.65 -5.80 1.46
N ILE A 30 -4.74 -4.94 1.02
CA ILE A 30 -3.31 -5.09 1.24
C ILE A 30 -2.81 -3.90 2.07
N ALA A 31 -1.94 -4.18 3.04
CA ALA A 31 -1.11 -3.17 3.67
C ALA A 31 0.34 -3.34 3.19
N PHE A 32 0.98 -2.23 2.80
CA PHE A 32 2.41 -2.18 2.56
C PHE A 32 3.06 -1.34 3.65
N VAL A 33 3.99 -1.95 4.38
CA VAL A 33 4.64 -1.36 5.55
C VAL A 33 6.11 -1.17 5.24
N ILE A 34 6.58 0.08 5.30
CA ILE A 34 8.00 0.43 5.15
C ILE A 34 8.54 0.84 6.52
N GLY A 35 9.73 0.34 6.87
CA GLY A 35 10.38 0.63 8.14
C GLY A 35 9.88 -0.19 9.33
N ASP A 36 10.14 0.30 10.54
CA ASP A 36 9.85 -0.38 11.80
C ASP A 36 8.80 0.39 12.61
N LEU A 37 7.58 -0.15 12.63
CA LEU A 37 6.45 0.45 13.34
C LEU A 37 6.64 0.52 14.86
N THR A 38 7.56 -0.25 15.45
CA THR A 38 7.83 -0.18 16.90
C THR A 38 8.57 1.10 17.29
N LYS A 39 9.21 1.77 16.32
CA LYS A 39 9.97 3.00 16.52
C LYS A 39 9.14 4.27 16.33
N SER A 40 7.87 4.15 15.97
CA SER A 40 6.96 5.28 15.78
C SER A 40 5.67 5.08 16.56
N THR A 41 5.33 6.05 17.41
CA THR A 41 4.06 6.07 18.15
C THR A 41 2.88 6.47 17.26
N ALA A 42 3.15 7.15 16.15
CA ALA A 42 2.16 7.61 15.17
C ALA A 42 2.78 7.56 13.76
N PRO A 43 2.77 6.39 13.09
CA PRO A 43 3.33 6.27 11.75
C PRO A 43 2.51 7.07 10.73
N LEU A 44 3.15 7.52 9.65
CA LEU A 44 2.45 8.10 8.52
C LEU A 44 1.64 6.99 7.82
N VAL A 45 0.34 7.22 7.61
CA VAL A 45 -0.56 6.25 7.00
C VAL A 45 -1.26 6.88 5.80
N ARG A 46 -1.31 6.14 4.69
CA ARG A 46 -2.15 6.44 3.53
C ARG A 46 -3.17 5.32 3.34
N LEU A 47 -4.44 5.69 3.25
CA LEU A 47 -5.49 4.81 2.74
C LEU A 47 -5.70 5.11 1.25
N HIS A 48 -5.56 4.08 0.41
CA HIS A 48 -5.69 4.21 -1.04
C HIS A 48 -6.73 3.23 -1.55
N SER A 49 -7.72 3.74 -2.29
CA SER A 49 -8.65 2.89 -3.04
C SER A 49 -7.98 2.49 -4.35
N SER A 50 -7.86 1.19 -4.61
CA SER A 50 -7.21 0.70 -5.81
C SER A 50 -7.86 1.25 -7.08
N CYS A 51 -7.04 1.69 -8.01
CA CYS A 51 -7.46 2.19 -9.30
C CYS A 51 -6.66 1.48 -10.39
N PHE A 52 -7.21 0.42 -10.96
CA PHE A 52 -6.50 -0.37 -11.96
C PHE A 52 -5.95 0.47 -13.13
N THR A 53 -6.75 1.39 -13.65
CA THR A 53 -6.35 2.22 -14.79
C THR A 53 -5.34 3.30 -14.41
N GLY A 54 -5.45 3.91 -13.23
CA GLY A 54 -4.52 4.96 -12.78
C GLY A 54 -3.21 4.39 -12.25
N ASP A 55 -3.29 3.38 -11.37
CA ASP A 55 -2.14 2.84 -10.64
C ASP A 55 -1.25 1.96 -11.53
N LEU A 56 -1.83 1.23 -12.49
CA LEU A 56 -1.10 0.26 -13.32
C LEU A 56 -0.98 0.66 -14.79
N LEU A 57 -2.02 1.24 -15.39
CA LEU A 57 -2.03 1.62 -16.81
C LEU A 57 -1.68 3.08 -17.06
N GLU A 58 -1.33 3.84 -16.02
CA GLU A 58 -0.93 5.25 -16.10
C GLU A 58 -1.96 6.14 -16.82
N SER A 59 -3.25 5.88 -16.58
CA SER A 59 -4.35 6.63 -17.17
C SER A 59 -4.30 8.11 -16.79
N LEU A 60 -4.24 8.99 -17.80
CA LEU A 60 -4.29 10.45 -17.62
C LEU A 60 -5.69 11.02 -17.29
N ARG A 61 -6.72 10.16 -17.13
CA ARG A 61 -8.09 10.59 -16.76
C ARG A 61 -8.30 10.75 -15.25
N CYS A 62 -7.39 10.23 -14.45
CA CYS A 62 -7.36 10.41 -13.00
C CYS A 62 -5.92 10.55 -12.54
N ASP A 63 -5.72 11.00 -11.31
CA ASP A 63 -4.41 11.21 -10.69
C ASP A 63 -4.09 10.13 -9.65
N CYS A 64 -4.82 9.00 -9.63
CA CYS A 64 -4.68 7.96 -8.61
C CYS A 64 -3.25 7.39 -8.54
N GLY A 65 -2.61 7.16 -9.70
CA GLY A 65 -1.23 6.66 -9.77
C GLY A 65 -0.24 7.65 -9.17
N ASP A 66 -0.37 8.94 -9.51
CA ASP A 66 0.46 10.02 -8.95
C ASP A 66 0.27 10.14 -7.43
N GLN A 67 -0.98 10.07 -6.96
CA GLN A 67 -1.29 10.09 -5.52
C GLN A 67 -0.68 8.89 -4.78
N LEU A 68 -0.73 7.69 -5.38
CA LEU A 68 -0.14 6.49 -4.79
C LEU A 68 1.39 6.63 -4.69
N HIS A 69 2.05 7.07 -5.76
CA HIS A 69 3.50 7.24 -5.78
C HIS A 69 3.97 8.34 -4.84
N MET A 70 3.27 9.47 -4.79
CA MET A 70 3.55 10.54 -3.83
C MET A 70 3.45 10.05 -2.38
N ALA A 71 2.43 9.26 -2.06
CA ALA A 71 2.30 8.69 -0.72
C ALA A 71 3.44 7.74 -0.36
N LEU A 72 3.85 6.86 -1.29
CA LEU A 72 4.98 5.95 -1.08
C LEU A 72 6.30 6.71 -0.90
N ASP A 73 6.53 7.77 -1.67
CA ASP A 73 7.71 8.64 -1.54
C ASP A 73 7.75 9.41 -0.21
N MET A 74 6.58 9.73 0.37
CA MET A 74 6.49 10.38 1.69
C MET A 74 6.69 9.40 2.86
N ILE A 75 6.32 8.13 2.67
CA ILE A 75 6.39 7.09 3.72
C ILE A 75 7.82 6.52 3.86
N ARG A 76 8.64 6.58 2.81
CA ARG A 76 10.01 6.04 2.79
C ARG A 76 10.89 6.50 3.96
#